data_AF-A0A2P2BY11-F1
#
_entry.id   AF-A0A2P2BY11-F1
#
_cell.length_a   1.000
_cell.length_b   1.000
_cell.length_c   1.000
_cell.angle_alpha   90.00
_cell.angle_beta   90.00
_cell.angle_gamma   90.00
#
_symmetry.space_group_name_H-M   'P 1'
#
loop_
_entity.id
_entity.type
_entity.pdbx_description
1 polymer ?
#
loop_
_entity_poly.entity_id
_entity_poly.type
_entity_poly.pdbx_seq_one_letter_code
_entity_poly.pdbx_strand_id
1 'polypeptide(L)'
;MTEARSEAELAADYDDARDLSEFDLEHPEPVTVRRAVTISVRFSEDEISELRERAEAAGVKVTSFIRTAALEATAPVDRAALTALARGLEKDVHRVVELVARTS
;
A
#
# COMPACT_ATOMS: atom_id res chain seq x y z
N MET A 1 48.42 -1.40 -27.76
CA MET A 1 47.66 -0.17 -28.07
C MET A 1 46.30 -0.63 -28.52
N THR A 2 45.25 -0.41 -27.73
CA THR A 2 43.88 -0.82 -28.07
C THR A 2 43.31 0.27 -28.97
N GLU A 3 43.08 -0.04 -30.25
CA GLU A 3 42.49 0.90 -31.19
C GLU A 3 41.08 1.29 -30.70
N ALA A 4 40.87 2.58 -30.43
CA ALA A 4 39.57 3.09 -30.04
C ALA A 4 38.69 3.15 -31.30
N ARG A 5 37.83 2.15 -31.48
CA ARG A 5 36.82 2.13 -32.54
C ARG A 5 35.83 3.28 -32.34
N SER A 6 35.35 3.84 -33.45
CA SER A 6 34.34 4.88 -33.42
C SER A 6 33.00 4.34 -32.91
N GLU A 7 32.15 5.22 -32.35
CA GLU A 7 30.82 4.84 -31.85
C GLU A 7 29.93 4.22 -32.94
N ALA A 8 30.10 4.65 -34.20
CA ALA A 8 29.39 4.09 -35.34
C ALA A 8 29.85 2.65 -35.67
N GLU A 9 31.15 2.37 -35.58
CA GLU A 9 31.69 1.02 -35.75
C GLU A 9 31.27 0.11 -34.59
N LEU A 10 31.18 0.66 -33.38
CA LEU A 10 30.72 -0.08 -32.20
C LEU A 10 29.22 -0.44 -32.30
N ALA A 11 28.40 0.46 -32.82
CA ALA A 11 26.97 0.20 -33.06
C ALA A 11 26.76 -0.88 -34.12
N ALA A 12 27.51 -0.83 -35.23
CA ALA A 12 27.43 -1.83 -36.29
C ALA A 12 27.84 -3.24 -35.79
N ASP A 13 28.94 -3.35 -35.04
CA ASP A 13 29.37 -4.61 -34.43
C ASP A 13 28.34 -5.15 -33.43
N TYR A 14 27.64 -4.27 -32.71
CA TYR A 14 26.60 -4.68 -31.76
C TYR A 14 25.38 -5.27 -32.47
N ASP A 15 24.93 -4.67 -33.57
CA ASP A 15 23.80 -5.17 -34.34
C ASP A 15 24.12 -6.50 -35.04
N ASP A 16 25.34 -6.66 -35.57
CA ASP A 16 25.79 -7.90 -36.22
C ASP A 16 25.97 -9.07 -35.23
N ALA A 17 26.43 -8.78 -34.00
CA ALA A 17 26.63 -9.79 -32.96
C ALA A 17 25.36 -10.12 -32.17
N ARG A 18 24.23 -9.44 -32.46
CA ARG A 18 23.00 -9.61 -31.70
C ARG A 18 22.20 -10.80 -32.22
N ASP A 19 22.31 -11.91 -31.51
CA ASP A 19 21.41 -13.04 -31.69
C ASP A 19 20.01 -12.71 -31.12
N LEU A 20 19.03 -12.58 -32.01
CA LEU A 20 17.63 -12.33 -31.67
C LEU A 20 16.78 -13.61 -31.72
N SER A 21 17.37 -14.76 -32.00
CA SER A 21 16.65 -16.02 -32.20
C SER A 21 15.93 -16.53 -30.95
N GLU A 22 16.36 -16.11 -29.75
CA GLU A 22 15.69 -16.42 -28.48
C GLU A 22 14.44 -15.57 -28.21
N PHE A 23 14.22 -14.49 -28.97
CA PHE A 23 13.06 -13.62 -28.81
C PHE A 23 11.96 -14.03 -29.79
N ASP A 24 10.86 -14.57 -29.27
CA ASP A 24 9.63 -14.75 -30.06
C ASP A 24 8.98 -13.38 -30.31
N LEU A 25 9.37 -12.75 -31.42
CA LEU A 25 8.84 -11.46 -31.87
C LEU A 25 7.43 -11.58 -32.47
N GLU A 26 6.99 -12.80 -32.83
CA GLU A 26 5.67 -13.05 -33.42
C GLU A 26 4.61 -13.26 -32.33
N HIS A 27 4.98 -13.82 -31.18
CA HIS A 27 4.11 -14.00 -30.02
C HIS A 27 4.80 -13.60 -28.71
N PRO A 28 4.92 -12.29 -28.42
CA PRO A 28 5.51 -11.84 -27.16
C PRO A 28 4.64 -12.29 -25.98
N GLU A 29 5.23 -13.03 -25.03
CA GLU A 29 4.56 -13.33 -23.77
C GLU A 29 4.28 -12.03 -23.00
N PRO A 30 3.03 -11.77 -22.57
CA PRO A 30 2.70 -10.57 -21.83
C PRO A 30 3.35 -10.59 -20.44
N VAL A 31 4.46 -9.89 -20.30
CA VAL A 31 5.07 -9.64 -18.98
C VAL A 31 4.17 -8.71 -18.17
N THR A 32 3.55 -9.24 -17.13
CA THR A 32 2.77 -8.41 -16.19
C THR A 32 3.76 -7.61 -15.34
N VAL A 33 4.08 -6.39 -15.77
CA VAL A 33 4.95 -5.51 -15.00
C VAL A 33 4.16 -4.97 -13.82
N ARG A 34 4.33 -5.59 -12.64
CA ARG A 34 3.91 -4.96 -11.37
C ARG A 34 4.74 -3.70 -11.20
N ARG A 35 4.23 -2.55 -11.66
CA ARG A 35 4.85 -1.24 -11.42
C ARG A 35 4.90 -0.99 -9.92
N ALA A 36 6.04 -1.29 -9.31
CA ALA A 36 6.31 -0.92 -7.94
C ALA A 36 6.50 0.61 -7.91
N VAL A 37 5.48 1.33 -7.46
CA VAL A 37 5.56 2.78 -7.26
C VAL A 37 6.07 3.03 -5.84
N THR A 38 7.18 3.75 -5.73
CA THR A 38 7.75 4.18 -4.44
C THR A 38 7.42 5.65 -4.21
N ILE A 39 6.89 5.96 -3.03
CA ILE A 39 6.63 7.34 -2.60
C ILE A 39 7.64 7.69 -1.51
N SER A 40 8.36 8.79 -1.68
CA SER A 40 9.26 9.33 -0.67
C SER A 40 8.56 10.45 0.10
N VAL A 41 8.46 10.30 1.42
CA VAL A 41 7.86 11.28 2.34
C VAL A 41 8.95 11.72 3.32
N ARG A 42 8.99 13.02 3.64
CA ARG A 42 9.89 13.57 4.65
C ARG A 42 9.15 13.71 5.97
N PHE A 43 9.82 13.32 7.05
CA PHE A 43 9.36 13.47 8.42
C PHE A 43 10.41 14.23 9.21
N SER A 44 9.96 14.99 10.20
CA SER A 44 10.83 15.45 11.28
C SER A 44 11.27 14.27 12.16
N GLU A 45 12.24 14.52 13.04
CA GLU A 45 12.72 13.52 14.00
C GLU A 45 11.63 13.08 14.98
N ASP A 46 10.82 14.04 15.45
CA ASP A 46 9.70 13.77 16.35
C ASP A 46 8.60 12.93 15.66
N GLU A 47 8.25 13.30 14.42
CA GLU A 47 7.20 12.60 13.65
C GLU A 47 7.57 11.15 13.37
N ILE A 48 8.83 10.87 13.00
CA ILE A 48 9.27 9.50 12.73
C ILE A 48 9.40 8.67 14.02
N SER A 49 9.73 9.30 15.15
CA SER A 49 9.74 8.61 16.45
C SER A 49 8.33 8.17 16.83
N GLU A 50 7.37 9.08 16.76
CA GLU A 50 5.96 8.80 17.06
C GLU A 50 5.39 7.70 16.15
N LEU A 51 5.71 7.72 14.84
CA LEU A 51 5.30 6.68 13.91
C LEU A 51 5.90 5.31 14.23
N ARG A 52 7.15 5.26 14.70
CA ARG A 52 7.81 4.01 15.10
C ARG A 52 7.15 3.41 16.32
N GLU A 53 6.92 4.21 17.36
CA GLU A 53 6.25 3.77 18.59
C GLU A 53 4.84 3.22 18.29
N ARG A 54 4.08 3.91 17.44
CA ARG A 54 2.73 3.45 17.05
C ARG A 54 2.75 2.17 16.23
N ALA A 55 3.70 2.05 15.30
CA ALA A 55 3.84 0.84 14.50
C ALA A 55 4.26 -0.36 15.38
N GLU A 56 5.16 -0.13 16.34
CA GLU A 56 5.59 -1.12 17.32
C GLU A 56 4.43 -1.56 18.23
N ALA A 57 3.65 -0.63 18.77
CA ALA A 57 2.46 -0.93 19.57
C ALA A 57 1.42 -1.75 18.79
N ALA A 58 1.32 -1.54 17.47
CA ALA A 58 0.47 -2.31 16.57
C ALA A 58 1.11 -3.62 16.07
N GLY A 59 2.37 -3.91 16.42
CA GLY A 59 3.09 -5.12 16.02
C GLY A 59 3.42 -5.18 14.52
N VAL A 60 3.47 -4.04 13.82
CA VAL A 60 3.68 -3.97 12.37
C VAL A 60 4.87 -3.10 12.01
N LYS A 61 5.41 -3.27 10.79
CA LYS A 61 6.46 -2.39 10.26
C LYS A 61 5.90 -1.00 9.99
N VAL A 62 6.69 0.05 10.25
CA VAL A 62 6.36 1.46 9.98
C VAL A 62 5.84 1.67 8.55
N THR A 63 6.43 1.04 7.55
CA THR A 63 5.98 1.18 6.15
C THR A 63 4.59 0.59 5.92
N SER A 64 4.27 -0.54 6.55
CA SER A 64 2.94 -1.13 6.50
C SER A 64 1.93 -0.29 7.27
N PHE A 65 2.34 0.24 8.42
CA PHE A 65 1.53 1.13 9.25
C PHE A 65 1.13 2.39 8.48
N ILE A 66 2.09 3.08 7.86
CA ILE A 66 1.86 4.27 7.03
C ILE A 66 0.93 3.94 5.86
N ARG A 67 1.15 2.80 5.19
CA ARG A 67 0.30 2.36 4.08
C ARG A 67 -1.15 2.16 4.52
N THR A 68 -1.38 1.45 5.62
CA THR A 68 -2.72 1.21 6.15
C THR A 68 -3.39 2.52 6.53
N ALA A 69 -2.70 3.38 7.28
CA ALA A 69 -3.23 4.69 7.68
C ALA A 69 -3.59 5.57 6.47
N ALA A 70 -2.76 5.58 5.42
CA ALA A 70 -3.03 6.34 4.20
C ALA A 70 -4.24 5.82 3.42
N LEU A 71 -4.49 4.51 3.43
CA LEU A 71 -5.65 3.88 2.78
C LEU A 71 -6.93 3.97 3.62
N GLU A 72 -6.82 3.97 4.94
CA GLU A 72 -7.96 4.13 5.85
C GLU A 72 -8.38 5.60 6.01
N ALA A 73 -7.46 6.55 5.85
CA ALA A 73 -7.77 7.98 5.85
C ALA A 73 -8.82 8.36 4.79
N THR A 74 -8.92 7.58 3.70
CA THR A 74 -9.96 7.73 2.67
C THR A 74 -11.36 7.28 3.10
N ALA A 75 -11.51 6.61 4.24
CA ALA A 75 -12.80 6.19 4.81
C ALA A 75 -12.86 6.57 6.30
N PRO A 76 -13.02 7.87 6.63
CA PRO A 76 -13.13 8.29 8.02
C PRO A 76 -14.35 7.61 8.65
N VAL A 77 -14.13 6.86 9.73
CA VAL A 77 -15.21 6.31 10.54
C VAL A 77 -16.01 7.49 11.07
N ASP A 78 -17.29 7.58 10.68
CA ASP A 78 -18.21 8.57 11.23
C ASP A 78 -18.49 8.23 12.70
N ARG A 79 -17.71 8.86 13.58
CA ARG A 79 -17.81 8.69 15.04
C ARG A 79 -19.17 9.16 15.56
N ALA A 80 -19.81 10.11 14.90
CA ALA A 80 -21.14 10.57 15.29
C ALA A 80 -22.19 9.51 14.99
N ALA A 81 -22.16 8.93 13.79
CA ALA A 81 -23.01 7.79 13.43
C ALA A 81 -22.79 6.59 14.35
N LEU A 82 -21.53 6.27 14.66
CA LEU A 82 -21.19 5.17 15.59
C LEU A 82 -21.74 5.42 17.00
N THR A 83 -21.59 6.66 17.50
CA THR A 83 -22.13 7.05 18.82
C THR A 83 -23.66 6.99 18.85
N ALA A 84 -24.32 7.41 17.77
CA ALA A 84 -25.78 7.33 17.64
C ALA A 84 -26.26 5.87 17.67
N LEU A 85 -25.58 4.97 16.95
CA LEU A 85 -25.87 3.54 16.96
C LEU A 85 -25.69 2.93 18.37
N ALA A 86 -24.61 3.25 19.06
CA ALA A 86 -24.35 2.77 20.42
C ALA A 86 -25.44 3.20 21.40
N ARG A 87 -25.87 4.47 21.34
CA ARG A 87 -26.98 4.99 22.17
C ARG A 87 -28.33 4.37 21.81
N GLY A 88 -28.55 4.02 20.53
CA GLY A 88 -29.74 3.30 20.11
C GLY A 88 -29.80 1.91 20.74
N LEU A 89 -28.69 1.18 20.66
CA LEU A 89 -28.56 -0.14 21.26
C LEU A 89 -28.79 -0.13 22.77
N GLU A 90 -28.24 0.85 23.48
CA GLU A 90 -28.45 1.01 24.92
C GLU A 90 -29.93 1.17 25.28
N LYS A 91 -30.67 1.98 24.53
CA LYS A 91 -32.12 2.18 24.72
C LYS A 91 -32.91 0.91 24.44
N ASP A 92 -32.56 0.19 23.38
CA ASP A 92 -33.24 -1.03 23.00
C ASP A 92 -33.03 -2.13 24.05
N VAL A 93 -31.81 -2.27 24.58
CA VAL A 93 -31.51 -3.18 25.70
C VAL A 93 -32.31 -2.79 26.94
N HIS A 94 -32.36 -1.50 27.28
CA HIS A 94 -33.12 -1.03 28.44
C HIS A 94 -34.61 -1.38 28.30
N ARG A 95 -35.19 -1.19 27.12
CA ARG A 95 -36.58 -1.52 26.82
C ARG A 95 -36.86 -3.02 26.92
N VAL A 96 -35.93 -3.86 26.49
CA VAL A 96 -36.04 -5.33 26.65
C VAL A 96 -36.04 -5.71 28.12
N VAL A 97 -35.16 -5.13 28.93
CA VAL A 97 -35.10 -5.37 30.38
C VAL A 97 -36.43 -4.98 31.06
N GLU A 98 -36.99 -3.82 30.73
CA GLU A 98 -38.29 -3.39 31.25
C GLU A 98 -39.44 -4.34 30.87
N LEU A 99 -39.45 -4.84 29.63
CA LEU A 99 -40.46 -5.79 29.17
C LEU A 99 -40.36 -7.11 29.93
N VAL A 100 -39.15 -7.65 30.10
CA VAL A 100 -38.94 -8.88 30.88
C VAL A 100 -39.37 -8.69 32.34
N ALA A 101 -39.00 -7.57 32.96
CA ALA A 101 -39.35 -7.25 34.35
C ALA A 101 -40.86 -7.07 34.58
N ARG A 102 -41.63 -6.70 33.55
CA ARG A 102 -43.10 -6.58 33.63
C ARG A 102 -43.85 -7.90 33.42
N THR A 103 -43.16 -8.93 32.94
CA THR A 103 -43.76 -10.24 32.62
C THR A 103 -43.41 -11.31 33.68
N SER A 104 -42.61 -10.96 34.69
CA SER A 104 -42.39 -11.74 35.93
C SER A 104 -43.21 -11.17 37.08
#